data_AF-G7EM65-F1
#
_entry.id   AF-G7EM65-F1
#
_cell.length_a   1.000
_cell.length_b   1.000
_cell.length_c   1.000
_cell.angle_alpha   90.00
_cell.angle_beta   90.00
_cell.angle_gamma   90.00
#
_symmetry.space_group_name_H-M   'P 1'
#
loop_
_entity.id
_entity.type
_entity.pdbx_description
1 polymer ?
#
loop_
_entity_poly.entity_id
_entity_poly.type
_entity_poly.pdbx_seq_one_letter_code
_entity_poly.pdbx_strand_id
1 'polypeptide(L)'
;MCVLRTGEEFSVIHHELGHNFYQRAYSKQPLFYQESANDGFYEAIGDTIALSVTPGYLKEIGLLEQVPDESKDIGLLMKMAFDVDQWR
;
A
#
# COMPACT_ATOMS: atom_id res chain seq x y z
N MET A 1 7.73 -9.52 9.26
CA MET A 1 6.30 -9.29 9.54
C MET A 1 5.66 -10.54 10.13
N CYS A 2 4.95 -10.41 11.25
CA CYS A 2 4.17 -11.48 11.89
C CYS A 2 2.68 -11.27 11.56
N VAL A 3 2.24 -11.83 10.44
CA VAL A 3 0.96 -11.47 9.79
C VAL A 3 -0.25 -11.96 10.59
N LEU A 4 -1.22 -11.06 10.80
CA LEU A 4 -2.57 -11.40 11.26
C LEU A 4 -3.57 -11.36 10.08
N ARG A 5 -4.69 -12.08 10.21
CA ARG A 5 -5.73 -12.09 9.17
C ARG A 5 -6.71 -10.92 9.32
N THR A 6 -6.21 -9.70 9.08
CA THR A 6 -6.98 -8.44 9.16
C THR A 6 -6.86 -7.63 7.87
N GLY A 7 -7.77 -6.68 7.66
CA GLY A 7 -7.70 -5.78 6.50
C GLY A 7 -6.53 -4.79 6.57
N GLU A 8 -6.11 -4.42 7.79
CA GLU A 8 -4.94 -3.58 8.03
C GLU A 8 -3.66 -4.29 7.60
N GLU A 9 -3.45 -5.53 8.05
CA GLU A 9 -2.30 -6.35 7.65
C GLU A 9 -2.30 -6.63 6.13
N PHE A 10 -3.48 -6.76 5.52
CA PHE A 10 -3.57 -6.87 4.07
C PHE A 10 -3.02 -5.63 3.35
N SER A 11 -3.29 -4.43 3.88
CA SER A 11 -2.71 -3.18 3.38
C SER A 11 -1.20 -3.11 3.61
N VAL A 12 -0.73 -3.50 4.81
CA VAL A 12 0.71 -3.54 5.14
C VAL A 12 1.45 -4.50 4.20
N ILE A 13 0.89 -5.67 3.90
CA ILE A 13 1.46 -6.61 2.92
C ILE A 13 1.64 -5.93 1.55
N HIS A 14 0.67 -5.13 1.10
CA HIS A 14 0.78 -4.41 -0.18
C HIS A 14 1.86 -3.33 -0.14
N HIS A 15 2.00 -2.61 0.98
CA HIS A 15 3.09 -1.66 1.22
C HIS A 15 4.45 -2.35 1.09
N GLU A 16 4.66 -3.45 1.83
CA GLU A 16 5.92 -4.22 1.85
C GLU A 16 6.24 -4.86 0.49
N LEU A 17 5.22 -5.27 -0.26
CA LEU A 17 5.41 -5.72 -1.64
C LEU A 17 5.88 -4.58 -2.55
N GLY A 18 5.46 -3.34 -2.31
CA GLY A 18 5.97 -2.15 -2.99
C GLY A 18 7.48 -2.01 -2.83
N HIS A 19 8.00 -2.14 -1.61
CA HIS A 19 9.45 -2.18 -1.38
C HIS A 19 10.13 -3.33 -2.13
N ASN A 20 9.53 -4.51 -2.13
CA ASN A 20 10.08 -5.66 -2.85
C ASN A 20 10.15 -5.42 -4.36
N PHE A 21 9.11 -4.82 -4.95
CA PHE A 21 9.10 -4.43 -6.36
C PHE A 21 10.17 -3.37 -6.66
N TYR A 22 10.33 -2.38 -5.78
CA TYR A 22 11.33 -1.33 -5.96
C TYR A 22 12.75 -1.90 -5.90
N GLN A 23 13.03 -2.75 -4.91
CA GLN A 23 14.32 -3.46 -4.78
C GLN A 23 14.66 -4.29 -6.02
N ARG A 24 13.67 -5.00 -6.58
CA ARG A 24 13.87 -5.76 -7.84
C ARG A 24 14.13 -4.83 -9.03
N ALA A 25 13.53 -3.65 -9.05
CA ALA A 25 13.71 -2.70 -10.16
C ALA A 25 15.15 -2.17 -10.23
N TYR A 26 15.77 -1.85 -9.09
CA TYR A 26 17.15 -1.36 -9.04
C TYR A 26 18.20 -2.47 -8.85
N SER A 27 17.83 -3.74 -8.83
CA SER A 27 18.74 -4.86 -8.50
C SER A 27 19.94 -5.03 -9.45
N LYS A 28 19.90 -4.39 -10.62
CA LYS A 28 20.97 -4.42 -11.64
C LYS A 28 21.85 -3.16 -11.62
N GLN A 29 21.56 -2.19 -10.75
CA GLN A 29 22.40 -1.03 -10.57
C GLN A 29 23.74 -1.42 -9.93
N PRO A 30 24.81 -0.62 -10.10
CA PRO A 30 26.05 -0.77 -9.33
C PRO A 30 25.75 -0.78 -7.82
N LEU A 31 26.56 -1.48 -7.02
CA LEU A 31 26.29 -1.69 -5.59
C LEU A 31 25.96 -0.41 -4.82
N PHE A 32 26.65 0.70 -5.11
CA PHE A 32 26.42 2.01 -4.47
C PHE A 32 25.10 2.71 -4.87
N TYR A 33 24.34 2.14 -5.80
CA TYR A 33 23.06 2.65 -6.30
C TYR A 33 21.93 1.61 -6.14
N GLN A 34 22.15 0.54 -5.38
CA GLN A 34 21.12 -0.46 -5.05
C GLN A 34 20.31 -0.05 -3.81
N GLU A 35 19.85 1.20 -3.81
CA GLU A 35 19.09 1.80 -2.73
C GLU A 35 18.10 2.82 -3.33
N SER A 36 17.10 3.22 -2.56
CA SER A 36 16.20 4.31 -2.95
C SER A 36 16.93 5.65 -3.08
N ALA A 37 16.38 6.57 -3.86
CA ALA A 37 16.90 7.94 -3.95
C ALA A 37 16.99 8.67 -2.60
N ASN A 38 16.04 8.38 -1.70
CA ASN A 38 16.02 8.70 -0.27
C ASN A 38 14.85 7.93 0.36
N ASP A 39 14.76 7.93 1.69
CA ASP A 39 13.73 7.23 2.47
C ASP A 39 12.30 7.59 2.02
N GLY A 40 12.07 8.85 1.64
CA GLY A 40 10.77 9.30 1.15
C GLY A 40 10.32 8.61 -0.14
N PHE A 41 11.24 8.27 -1.05
CA PHE A 41 10.89 7.46 -2.23
C PHE A 41 10.63 6.00 -1.88
N TYR A 42 11.33 5.47 -0.88
CA TYR A 42 11.17 4.09 -0.45
C TYR A 42 9.76 3.87 0.13
N GLU A 43 9.37 4.72 1.08
CA GLU A 43 8.06 4.67 1.74
C GLU A 43 6.91 5.06 0.80
N ALA A 44 7.06 6.13 0.01
CA ALA A 44 6.01 6.57 -0.89
C ALA A 44 5.63 5.51 -1.96
N ILE A 45 6.59 4.69 -2.40
CA ILE A 45 6.28 3.57 -3.30
C ILE A 45 5.49 2.49 -2.58
N GLY A 46 5.86 2.16 -1.34
CA GLY A 46 5.08 1.24 -0.49
C GLY A 46 3.64 1.74 -0.34
N ASP A 47 3.46 2.98 0.11
CA ASP A 47 2.14 3.58 0.32
C ASP A 47 1.32 3.67 -0.96
N THR A 48 1.96 3.97 -2.09
CA THR A 48 1.26 4.00 -3.39
C THR A 48 0.66 2.63 -3.73
N ILE A 49 1.38 1.54 -3.46
CA ILE A 49 0.85 0.18 -3.66
C ILE A 49 -0.24 -0.12 -2.63
N ALA A 50 -0.11 0.30 -1.37
CA ALA A 50 -1.16 0.15 -0.36
C ALA A 50 -2.44 0.92 -0.72
N LEU A 51 -2.34 2.15 -1.24
CA LEU A 51 -3.47 2.96 -1.69
C LEU A 51 -4.23 2.32 -2.87
N SER A 52 -3.60 1.41 -3.62
CA SER A 52 -4.28 0.63 -4.66
C SER A 52 -5.28 -0.39 -4.10
N VAL A 53 -5.23 -0.69 -2.79
CA VAL A 53 -6.19 -1.55 -2.08
C VAL A 53 -7.52 -0.83 -1.89
N THR A 54 -8.22 -0.62 -3.00
CA THR A 54 -9.51 0.06 -3.09
C THR A 54 -10.67 -0.94 -2.97
N PRO A 55 -11.91 -0.49 -2.66
CA PRO A 55 -13.09 -1.36 -2.71
C PRO A 55 -13.29 -2.04 -4.08
N GLY A 56 -12.94 -1.36 -5.17
CA GLY A 56 -12.98 -1.92 -6.53
C GLY A 56 -12.04 -3.12 -6.69
N TYR A 57 -10.79 -2.96 -6.25
CA TYR A 57 -9.81 -4.05 -6.24
C TYR A 57 -10.26 -5.22 -5.36
N LEU A 58 -10.75 -4.95 -4.16
CA LEU A 58 -11.26 -5.99 -3.25
C LEU A 58 -12.41 -6.79 -3.86
N LYS A 59 -13.26 -6.16 -4.68
CA LYS A 59 -14.30 -6.85 -5.44
C LYS A 59 -13.71 -7.74 -6.54
N GLU A 60 -12.71 -7.25 -7.27
CA GLU A 60 -12.04 -8.01 -8.33
C GLU A 60 -11.44 -9.31 -7.80
N ILE A 61 -10.81 -9.27 -6.62
CA ILE A 61 -10.19 -10.45 -5.99
C ILE A 61 -11.17 -11.29 -5.14
N GLY A 62 -12.46 -10.93 -5.13
CA GLY A 62 -13.51 -11.70 -4.45
C GLY A 62 -13.55 -11.55 -2.92
N LEU A 63 -12.89 -10.53 -2.36
CA LEU A 63 -12.97 -10.21 -0.93
C LEU A 63 -14.12 -9.26 -0.58
N LEU A 64 -14.79 -8.70 -1.59
CA LEU A 64 -15.95 -7.83 -1.44
C LEU A 64 -17.02 -8.17 -2.48
N GLU A 65 -18.28 -8.33 -2.07
CA GLU A 65 -19.36 -8.67 -3.00
C GLU A 65 -19.79 -7.49 -3.88
N GLN A 66 -19.90 -6.30 -3.28
CA GLN A 66 -20.37 -5.08 -3.93
C GLN A 66 -19.52 -3.88 -3.50
N VAL A 67 -19.20 -3.02 -4.47
CA VAL A 67 -18.54 -1.74 -4.20
C VAL A 67 -19.60 -0.79 -3.62
N PRO A 68 -19.37 -0.17 -2.44
CA PRO A 68 -20.26 0.85 -1.90
C PRO A 68 -20.43 2.01 -2.87
N ASP A 69 -21.59 2.65 -2.85
CA ASP A 69 -21.82 3.87 -3.63
C ASP A 69 -21.07 5.09 -3.04
N GLU A 70 -20.98 6.15 -3.83
CA GLU A 70 -20.24 7.38 -3.52
C GLU A 70 -20.69 8.06 -2.22
N SER A 71 -21.91 7.79 -1.72
CA SER A 71 -22.35 8.32 -0.42
C SER A 71 -21.52 7.82 0.76
N LYS A 72 -20.74 6.75 0.58
CA LYS A 72 -19.82 6.20 1.59
C LYS A 72 -18.40 6.75 1.48
N ASP A 73 -18.09 7.51 0.43
CA ASP A 73 -16.73 8.03 0.20
C ASP A 73 -16.29 9.01 1.28
N ILE A 74 -17.19 9.83 1.81
CA ILE A 74 -16.85 10.78 2.88
C ILE A 74 -16.28 10.07 4.11
N GLY A 75 -16.88 8.93 4.51
CA GLY A 75 -16.40 8.15 5.65
C GLY A 75 -15.04 7.50 5.37
N LEU A 76 -14.85 6.98 4.15
CA LEU A 76 -13.59 6.38 3.72
C LEU A 76 -12.46 7.41 3.65
N LEU A 77 -12.71 8.54 2.99
CA LEU A 77 -11.75 9.64 2.86
C LEU A 77 -11.42 10.28 4.20
N MET A 78 -12.40 10.40 5.12
CA MET A 78 -12.14 10.88 6.48
C MET A 78 -11.25 9.91 7.26
N LYS A 79 -11.47 8.60 7.11
CA LYS A 79 -10.57 7.59 7.70
C LYS A 79 -9.15 7.76 7.17
N MET A 80 -8.98 7.88 5.84
CA MET A 80 -7.67 8.09 5.23
C MET A 80 -7.02 9.40 5.69
N ALA A 81 -7.79 10.48 5.84
CA ALA A 81 -7.27 11.76 6.32
C ALA A 81 -6.77 11.72 7.78
N PHE A 82 -7.34 10.83 8.59
CA PHE A 82 -6.92 10.61 9.98
C PHE A 82 -5.90 9.49 10.16
N ASP A 83 -5.54 8.77 9.10
CA ASP A 83 -4.53 7.72 9.15
C ASP A 83 -3.13 8.37 9.23
N VAL A 84 -2.69 8.64 10.46
CA VAL A 84 -1.36 9.23 10.75
C VAL A 84 -0.25 8.19 10.82
N ASP A 85 -0.58 6.89 10.81
CA ASP A 85 0.39 5.79 10.93
C ASP A 85 1.06 5.39 9.61
N GLN A 86 0.69 5.99 8.47
CA GLN A 86 1.38 5.75 7.19
C GLN A 86 2.79 6.40 7.10
N TRP A 87 3.21 7.15 8.11
CA TRP A 87 4.47 7.92 8.09
C TRP A 87 5.47 7.51 9.19
N ARG A 88 5.35 6.30 9.74
CA ARG A 88 6.24 5.77 10.79
C ARG A 88 6.91 4.46 10.40
#